data_AF-A0A9Q0FHH2-F1
#
_entry.id   AF-A0A9Q0FHH2-F1
#
_cell.length_a   1.000
_cell.length_b   1.000
_cell.length_c   1.000
_cell.angle_alpha   90.00
_cell.angle_beta   90.00
_cell.angle_gamma   90.00
#
_symmetry.space_group_name_H-M   'P 1'
#
loop_
_entity.id
_entity.type
_entity.pdbx_description
1 polymer ?
#
loop_
_entity_poly.entity_id
_entity_poly.type
_entity_poly.pdbx_seq_one_letter_code
_entity_poly.pdbx_strand_id
1 'polypeptide(L)'
;MRIMIKGGVWTRVEDEKLLHLAKLMPTQWRTIAPIVGRTLSQCLERYEKLLDADCVKDESYEPGDDPRKLRSGPGEIDPVDMDEDEKEMLSGARVRLANTRGKKAKRKAREKQFEVARRLASLQKRRELKAASIDTRQRKRRMKGMDYNSEIPFEKRPPPGFYEVADEDRPVEQPQFPTTIEELEGKEGLILKHS
;
A
#
# COMPACT_ATOMS: atom_id res chain seq x y z
N MET A 1 -9.81 -5.51 -25.94
CA MET A 1 -10.62 -6.68 -25.51
C MET A 1 -9.88 -7.41 -24.41
N ARG A 2 -10.46 -7.49 -23.20
CA ARG A 2 -9.87 -8.21 -22.06
C ARG A 2 -10.27 -9.68 -22.19
N ILE A 3 -9.31 -10.56 -22.50
CA ILE A 3 -9.56 -12.00 -22.58
C ILE A 3 -9.68 -12.54 -21.15
N MET A 4 -10.86 -12.97 -20.74
CA MET A 4 -11.02 -13.75 -19.50
C MET A 4 -10.47 -15.16 -19.74
N ILE A 5 -9.51 -15.57 -18.92
CA ILE A 5 -8.97 -16.93 -18.95
C ILE A 5 -10.02 -17.84 -18.33
N LYS A 6 -10.74 -18.61 -19.15
CA LYS A 6 -11.67 -19.63 -18.66
C LYS A 6 -10.87 -20.84 -18.18
N GLY A 7 -10.83 -21.07 -16.87
CA GLY A 7 -10.50 -22.37 -16.27
C GLY A 7 -11.76 -23.25 -16.25
N GLY A 8 -11.66 -24.50 -16.70
CA GLY A 8 -12.79 -25.44 -16.73
C GLY A 8 -12.73 -26.42 -17.90
N VAL A 9 -13.56 -27.47 -17.84
CA VAL A 9 -13.65 -28.57 -18.83
C VAL A 9 -14.03 -28.05 -20.22
N TRP A 10 -13.52 -28.70 -21.27
CA TRP A 10 -13.90 -28.41 -22.66
C TRP A 10 -15.28 -28.97 -22.96
N THR A 11 -16.16 -28.14 -23.50
CA THR A 11 -17.46 -28.60 -23.99
C THR A 11 -17.34 -29.11 -25.43
N ARG A 12 -18.20 -30.04 -25.82
CA ARG A 12 -18.24 -30.56 -27.20
C ARG A 12 -18.39 -29.46 -28.25
N VAL A 13 -19.20 -28.44 -27.95
CA VAL A 13 -19.40 -27.28 -28.84
C VAL A 13 -18.10 -26.46 -29.00
N GLU A 14 -17.31 -26.31 -27.94
CA GLU A 14 -16.00 -25.66 -28.00
C GLU A 14 -15.01 -26.46 -28.84
N ASP A 15 -14.98 -27.79 -28.71
CA ASP A 15 -14.11 -28.68 -29.50
C ASP A 15 -14.47 -28.65 -30.99
N GLU A 16 -15.76 -28.76 -31.34
CA GLU A 16 -16.23 -28.69 -32.73
C GLU A 16 -15.88 -27.35 -33.37
N LYS A 17 -16.06 -26.25 -32.63
CA LYS A 17 -15.69 -24.90 -33.07
C LYS A 17 -14.18 -24.75 -33.25
N LEU A 18 -13.38 -25.33 -32.34
CA LEU A 18 -11.92 -25.33 -32.40
C LEU A 18 -11.42 -26.06 -33.65
N LEU A 19 -11.90 -27.28 -33.89
CA LEU A 19 -11.55 -28.11 -35.05
C LEU A 19 -11.94 -27.43 -36.38
N HIS A 20 -13.14 -26.85 -36.44
CA HIS A 20 -13.61 -26.15 -37.63
C HIS A 20 -12.72 -24.94 -37.96
N LEU A 21 -12.42 -24.11 -36.97
CA LEU A 21 -11.57 -22.93 -37.17
C LEU A 21 -10.12 -23.29 -37.48
N ALA A 22 -9.57 -24.35 -36.89
CA ALA A 22 -8.23 -24.85 -37.19
C ALA A 22 -8.11 -25.37 -38.63
N LYS A 23 -9.19 -25.95 -39.16
CA LYS A 23 -9.27 -26.38 -40.57
C LYS A 23 -9.36 -25.20 -41.54
N LEU A 24 -10.07 -24.13 -41.18
CA LEU A 24 -10.23 -22.95 -42.03
C LEU A 24 -9.01 -22.02 -42.01
N MET A 25 -8.35 -21.87 -40.85
CA MET A 25 -7.20 -21.00 -40.66
C MET A 25 -6.06 -21.79 -40.02
N PRO A 26 -5.25 -22.50 -40.82
CA PRO A 26 -4.19 -23.36 -40.29
C PRO A 26 -3.20 -22.53 -39.47
N THR A 27 -2.83 -23.06 -38.29
CA THR A 27 -1.83 -22.50 -37.35
C THR A 27 -2.04 -21.05 -36.86
N GLN A 28 -3.21 -20.45 -37.08
CA GLN A 28 -3.53 -19.08 -36.64
C GLN A 28 -4.14 -19.00 -35.24
N TRP A 29 -3.47 -19.58 -34.24
CA TRP A 29 -4.00 -19.69 -32.87
C TRP A 29 -4.30 -18.35 -32.18
N ARG A 30 -3.56 -17.28 -32.52
CA ARG A 30 -3.82 -15.92 -32.00
C ARG A 30 -5.20 -15.40 -32.40
N THR A 31 -5.67 -15.79 -33.58
CA THR A 31 -6.96 -15.40 -34.16
C THR A 31 -8.09 -16.32 -33.69
N ILE A 32 -7.80 -17.62 -33.59
CA ILE A 32 -8.79 -18.63 -33.19
C ILE A 32 -9.15 -18.50 -31.70
N ALA A 33 -8.18 -18.25 -30.83
CA ALA A 33 -8.36 -18.26 -29.39
C ALA A 33 -9.43 -17.26 -28.87
N PRO A 34 -9.46 -15.98 -29.30
CA PRO A 34 -10.53 -15.06 -28.92
C PRO A 34 -11.92 -15.50 -29.39
N ILE A 35 -12.03 -16.20 -30.52
CA ILE A 35 -13.30 -16.66 -31.10
C ILE A 35 -13.86 -17.86 -30.32
N VAL A 36 -12.99 -18.77 -29.88
CA VAL A 36 -13.34 -19.92 -29.02
C VAL A 36 -13.57 -19.47 -27.56
N GLY A 37 -12.93 -18.37 -27.14
CA GLY A 37 -13.05 -17.84 -25.78
C GLY A 37 -12.13 -18.52 -24.77
N ARG A 38 -10.99 -19.06 -25.24
CA ARG A 38 -9.93 -19.73 -24.45
C ARG A 38 -8.58 -19.08 -24.78
N THR A 39 -7.52 -19.39 -24.03
CA THR A 39 -6.18 -18.87 -24.36
C THR A 39 -5.56 -19.64 -25.52
N LEU A 40 -4.58 -19.02 -26.20
CA LEU A 40 -3.88 -19.62 -27.33
C LEU A 40 -3.22 -20.95 -26.95
N SER A 41 -2.61 -20.99 -25.76
CA SER A 41 -1.98 -22.20 -25.22
C SER A 41 -3.01 -23.30 -24.99
N GLN A 42 -4.17 -22.98 -24.42
CA GLN A 42 -5.25 -23.95 -24.19
C GLN A 42 -5.80 -24.51 -25.51
N CYS A 43 -6.04 -23.67 -26.51
CA CYS A 43 -6.54 -24.09 -27.83
C CYS A 43 -5.56 -25.01 -28.55
N LEU A 44 -4.26 -24.67 -28.54
CA LEU A 44 -3.21 -25.47 -29.16
C LEU A 44 -3.08 -26.83 -28.47
N GLU A 45 -2.98 -26.84 -27.13
CA GLU A 45 -2.86 -28.08 -26.35
C GLU A 45 -4.08 -28.99 -26.52
N ARG A 46 -5.30 -28.42 -26.55
CA ARG A 46 -6.53 -29.19 -26.79
C ARG A 46 -6.57 -29.77 -28.20
N TYR A 47 -6.19 -28.98 -29.21
CA TYR A 47 -6.18 -29.42 -30.60
C TYR A 47 -5.19 -30.57 -30.81
N GLU A 48 -3.96 -30.46 -30.27
CA GLU A 48 -2.98 -31.55 -30.29
C GLU A 48 -3.53 -32.81 -29.62
N LYS A 49 -4.13 -32.69 -28.42
CA LYS A 49 -4.77 -33.83 -27.73
C LYS A 49 -5.90 -34.49 -28.53
N LEU A 50 -6.68 -33.73 -29.28
CA LEU A 50 -7.75 -34.27 -30.13
C LEU A 50 -7.18 -35.03 -31.33
N LEU A 51 -6.13 -34.51 -31.96
CA LEU A 51 -5.41 -35.20 -33.03
C LEU A 51 -4.72 -36.47 -32.53
N ASP A 52 -4.06 -36.40 -31.37
CA ASP A 52 -3.37 -37.53 -30.77
C ASP A 52 -4.37 -38.62 -30.37
N ALA A 53 -5.55 -38.28 -29.83
CA ALA A 53 -6.59 -39.26 -29.52
C ALA A 53 -7.14 -39.99 -30.77
N ASP A 54 -7.10 -39.34 -31.93
CA ASP A 54 -7.45 -39.95 -33.21
C ASP A 54 -6.28 -40.78 -33.78
N CYS A 55 -5.02 -40.37 -33.57
CA CYS A 55 -3.82 -41.08 -34.01
C CYS A 55 -3.42 -42.28 -33.11
N VAL A 56 -3.69 -42.25 -31.80
CA VAL A 56 -3.36 -43.33 -30.85
C VAL A 56 -4.24 -44.57 -31.06
N LYS A 57 -5.27 -44.49 -31.90
CA LYS A 57 -5.91 -45.69 -32.47
C LYS A 57 -4.97 -46.49 -33.41
N ASP A 58 -3.82 -45.92 -33.76
CA ASP A 58 -2.68 -46.54 -34.46
C ASP A 58 -1.47 -46.63 -33.49
N GLU A 59 -1.47 -47.71 -32.70
CA GLU A 59 -0.43 -48.36 -31.86
C GLU A 59 1.03 -47.81 -31.72
N SER A 60 1.30 -46.51 -31.50
CA SER A 60 2.67 -46.07 -31.12
C SER A 60 2.77 -44.71 -30.42
N TYR A 61 2.61 -44.64 -29.09
CA TYR A 61 2.96 -43.44 -28.31
C TYR A 61 3.52 -43.79 -26.91
N GLU A 62 4.72 -43.30 -26.60
CA GLU A 62 5.42 -43.46 -25.31
C GLU A 62 5.36 -42.14 -24.50
N PRO A 63 4.61 -42.08 -23.38
CA PRO A 63 4.36 -40.84 -22.61
C PRO A 63 5.53 -40.22 -21.82
N GLY A 64 6.74 -40.81 -21.92
CA GLY A 64 7.91 -40.48 -21.09
C GLY A 64 8.69 -39.25 -21.55
N ASP A 65 8.78 -39.01 -22.86
CA ASP A 65 9.75 -38.08 -23.46
C ASP A 65 9.13 -36.77 -24.02
N ASP A 66 7.91 -36.42 -23.61
CA ASP A 66 7.22 -35.26 -24.18
C ASP A 66 7.76 -33.92 -23.63
N PRO A 67 8.47 -33.09 -24.44
CA PRO A 67 8.98 -31.78 -24.02
C PRO A 67 7.87 -30.78 -23.68
N ARG A 68 6.59 -31.11 -23.93
CA ARG A 68 5.42 -30.27 -23.59
C ARG A 68 5.16 -30.16 -22.08
N LYS A 69 5.62 -31.11 -21.25
CA LYS A 69 5.40 -31.08 -19.78
C LYS A 69 6.07 -29.89 -19.08
N LEU A 70 7.06 -29.25 -19.71
CA LEU A 70 7.73 -28.07 -19.17
C LEU A 70 6.93 -26.77 -19.38
N ARG A 71 5.82 -26.80 -20.14
CA ARG A 71 5.01 -25.59 -20.41
C ARG A 71 3.90 -25.42 -19.38
N SER A 72 3.83 -24.21 -18.82
CA SER A 72 2.64 -23.55 -18.23
C SER A 72 1.61 -24.49 -17.59
N GLY A 73 2.06 -25.28 -16.61
CA GLY A 73 1.17 -25.99 -15.72
C GLY A 73 0.47 -25.03 -14.75
N PRO A 74 -0.61 -25.48 -14.08
CA PRO A 74 -1.05 -24.81 -12.86
C PRO A 74 0.13 -24.69 -11.90
N GLY A 75 0.20 -23.58 -11.15
CA GLY A 75 1.21 -23.44 -10.11
C GLY A 75 1.15 -24.65 -9.17
N GLU A 76 2.32 -25.19 -8.86
CA GLU A 76 2.42 -26.29 -7.91
C GLU A 76 1.86 -25.83 -6.56
N ILE A 77 1.18 -26.74 -5.85
CA ILE A 77 0.64 -26.42 -4.52
C ILE A 77 1.84 -26.31 -3.58
N ASP A 78 1.99 -25.14 -2.97
CA ASP A 78 3.02 -24.85 -1.97
C ASP A 78 3.14 -25.99 -0.93
N PRO A 79 4.36 -26.51 -0.67
CA PRO A 79 4.58 -27.50 0.38
C PRO A 79 4.21 -26.95 1.77
N VAL A 80 3.78 -27.83 2.68
CA VAL A 80 3.39 -27.43 4.05
C VAL A 80 4.55 -26.73 4.77
N ASP A 81 5.76 -27.24 4.58
CA ASP A 81 7.00 -26.66 5.08
C ASP A 81 7.76 -25.97 3.94
N MET A 82 7.37 -24.72 3.64
CA MET A 82 8.09 -23.85 2.70
C MET A 82 9.55 -23.67 3.13
N ASP A 83 10.46 -23.59 2.16
CA ASP A 83 11.87 -23.37 2.43
C ASP A 83 12.15 -21.93 2.93
N GLU A 84 13.39 -21.66 3.36
CA GLU A 84 13.76 -20.34 3.88
C GLU A 84 13.70 -19.26 2.79
N ASP A 85 14.08 -19.62 1.57
CA ASP A 85 14.14 -18.72 0.42
C ASP A 85 12.73 -18.24 0.00
N GLU A 86 11.75 -19.13 -0.04
CA GLU A 86 10.35 -18.82 -0.35
C GLU A 86 9.71 -17.96 0.75
N LYS A 87 10.00 -18.27 2.02
CA LYS A 87 9.55 -17.45 3.16
C LYS A 87 10.14 -16.06 3.09
N GLU A 88 11.44 -15.93 2.80
CA GLU A 88 12.10 -14.64 2.62
C GLU A 88 11.47 -13.88 1.45
N MET A 89 11.26 -14.53 0.30
CA MET A 89 10.64 -13.94 -0.88
C MET A 89 9.23 -13.39 -0.56
N LEU A 90 8.38 -14.17 0.10
CA LEU A 90 7.04 -13.75 0.51
C LEU A 90 7.09 -12.58 1.49
N SER A 91 8.00 -12.62 2.46
CA SER A 91 8.18 -11.52 3.42
C SER A 91 8.63 -10.23 2.72
N GLY A 92 9.55 -10.33 1.75
CA GLY A 92 10.01 -9.23 0.94
C GLY A 92 8.90 -8.62 0.09
N ALA A 93 8.04 -9.45 -0.51
CA ALA A 93 6.87 -9.02 -1.26
C ALA A 93 5.87 -8.26 -0.35
N ARG A 94 5.58 -8.80 0.84
CA ARG A 94 4.70 -8.15 1.84
C ARG A 94 5.22 -6.77 2.23
N VAL A 95 6.51 -6.66 2.54
CA VAL A 95 7.14 -5.39 2.89
C VAL A 95 7.04 -4.37 1.75
N ARG A 96 7.27 -4.79 0.50
CA ARG A 96 7.17 -3.91 -0.66
C ARG A 96 5.75 -3.38 -0.88
N LEU A 97 4.76 -4.25 -0.79
CA LEU A 97 3.35 -3.88 -0.97
C LEU A 97 2.83 -2.95 0.14
N ALA A 98 3.21 -3.19 1.40
CA ALA A 98 2.80 -2.35 2.52
C ALA A 98 3.43 -0.94 2.48
N ASN A 99 4.58 -0.78 1.84
CA ASN A 99 5.31 0.48 1.81
C ASN A 99 4.78 1.43 0.73
N THR A 100 3.80 2.27 1.10
CA THR A 100 3.26 3.32 0.21
C THR A 100 4.04 4.64 0.26
N ARG A 101 4.90 4.82 1.28
CA ARG A 101 5.61 6.09 1.53
C ARG A 101 6.99 6.12 0.89
N GLY A 102 7.25 7.16 0.09
CA GLY A 102 8.56 7.40 -0.53
C GLY A 102 9.68 7.81 0.44
N LYS A 103 10.92 7.86 -0.06
CA LYS A 103 12.13 8.17 0.73
C LYS A 103 12.03 9.50 1.50
N LYS A 104 11.48 10.55 0.89
CA LYS A 104 11.33 11.88 1.51
C LYS A 104 10.35 11.86 2.68
N ALA A 105 9.21 11.18 2.53
CA ALA A 105 8.23 11.04 3.60
C ALA A 105 8.81 10.26 4.80
N LYS A 106 9.51 9.14 4.55
CA LYS A 106 10.20 8.38 5.62
C LYS A 106 11.27 9.23 6.32
N ARG A 107 12.08 9.98 5.56
CA ARG A 107 13.09 10.89 6.12
C ARG A 107 12.45 11.96 7.01
N LYS A 108 11.38 12.63 6.53
CA LYS A 108 10.71 13.68 7.30
C LYS A 108 10.02 13.14 8.55
N ALA A 109 9.46 11.94 8.49
CA ALA A 109 8.90 11.27 9.67
C ALA A 109 9.99 11.00 10.72
N ARG A 110 11.15 10.48 10.32
CA ARG A 110 12.29 10.30 11.23
C ARG A 110 12.81 11.62 11.78
N GLU A 111 12.93 12.65 10.95
CA GLU A 111 13.35 14.00 11.37
C GLU A 111 12.39 14.59 12.41
N LYS A 112 11.07 14.40 12.25
CA LYS A 112 10.07 14.80 13.25
C LYS A 112 10.28 14.08 14.59
N GLN A 113 10.54 12.77 14.56
CA GLN A 113 10.82 12.00 15.78
C GLN A 113 12.11 12.47 16.48
N PHE A 114 13.18 12.72 15.71
CA PHE A 114 14.42 13.26 16.24
C PHE A 114 14.25 14.67 16.83
N GLU A 115 13.42 15.52 16.22
CA GLU A 115 13.12 16.85 16.76
C GLU A 115 12.36 16.78 18.09
N VAL A 116 11.39 15.87 18.20
CA VAL A 116 10.68 15.61 19.47
C VAL A 116 11.65 15.11 20.54
N ALA A 117 12.52 14.14 20.21
CA ALA A 117 13.53 13.64 21.13
C ALA A 117 14.51 14.74 21.59
N ARG A 118 14.96 15.59 20.65
CA ARG A 118 15.83 16.73 20.94
C ARG A 118 15.15 17.75 21.86
N ARG A 119 13.87 18.05 21.60
CA ARG A 119 13.07 18.95 22.45
C ARG A 119 12.92 18.39 23.86
N LEU A 120 12.64 17.08 23.99
CA LEU A 120 12.50 16.40 25.28
C LEU A 120 13.81 16.43 26.09
N ALA A 121 14.94 16.08 25.47
CA ALA A 121 16.25 16.12 26.12
C ALA A 121 16.62 17.54 26.57
N SER A 122 16.36 18.55 25.73
CA SER A 122 16.60 19.95 26.07
C SER A 122 15.68 20.45 27.19
N LEU A 123 14.42 19.97 27.24
CA LEU A 123 13.48 20.25 28.31
C LEU A 123 13.93 19.63 29.63
N GLN A 124 14.36 18.37 29.62
CA GLN A 124 14.88 17.68 30.80
C GLN A 124 16.06 18.45 31.39
N LYS A 125 17.08 18.76 30.57
CA LYS A 125 18.25 19.54 31.01
C LYS A 125 17.86 20.89 31.62
N ARG A 126 16.89 21.58 31.02
CA ARG A 126 16.40 22.87 31.55
C ARG A 126 15.62 22.71 32.85
N ARG A 127 14.84 21.63 33.01
CA ARG A 127 14.15 21.32 34.26
C ARG A 127 15.16 21.05 35.39
N GLU A 128 16.21 20.28 35.11
CA GLU A 128 17.29 19.99 36.07
C GLU A 128 18.02 21.27 36.50
N LEU A 129 18.41 22.14 35.55
CA LEU A 129 19.04 23.41 35.86
C LEU A 129 18.11 24.34 36.67
N LYS A 130 16.83 24.42 36.31
CA LYS A 130 15.84 25.22 37.02
C LYS A 130 15.59 24.68 38.44
N ALA A 131 15.56 23.36 38.62
CA ALA A 131 15.45 22.72 39.93
C ALA A 131 16.67 22.99 40.81
N ALA A 132 17.85 23.14 40.21
CA ALA A 132 19.07 23.59 40.88
C ALA A 132 19.16 25.12 41.05
N SER A 133 18.08 25.88 40.74
CA SER A 133 18.03 27.34 40.76
C SER A 133 19.07 28.04 39.88
N ILE A 134 19.60 27.36 38.86
CA ILE A 134 20.57 27.92 37.90
C ILE A 134 19.80 28.47 36.71
N ASP A 135 19.72 29.80 36.62
CA ASP A 135 19.01 30.46 35.53
C ASP A 135 19.93 30.65 34.31
N THR A 136 19.59 29.98 33.21
CA THR A 136 20.38 30.01 31.97
C THR A 136 19.66 30.86 30.92
N ARG A 137 20.26 32.00 30.56
CA ARG A 137 19.75 32.83 29.45
C ARG A 137 19.87 32.08 28.13
N GLN A 138 18.74 31.65 27.57
CA GLN A 138 18.74 31.07 26.23
C GLN A 138 18.93 32.15 25.18
N ARG A 139 19.95 31.99 24.33
CA ARG A 139 20.17 32.85 23.18
C ARG A 139 19.10 32.51 22.12
N LYS A 140 18.05 33.33 21.99
CA LYS A 140 17.08 33.20 20.89
C LYS A 140 17.84 33.32 19.57
N ARG A 141 17.82 32.27 18.73
CA ARG A 141 18.28 32.40 17.34
C ARG A 141 17.31 33.35 16.64
N ARG A 142 17.81 34.33 15.89
CA ARG A 142 16.97 35.22 15.08
C ARG A 142 16.26 34.37 14.03
N MET A 143 15.01 34.02 14.30
CA MET A 143 14.16 33.29 13.37
C MET A 143 13.61 34.30 12.36
N LYS A 144 13.64 33.94 11.08
CA LYS A 144 13.01 34.73 10.02
C LYS A 144 11.49 34.44 10.09
N GLY A 145 10.74 35.23 10.87
CA GLY A 145 9.31 35.06 11.08
C GLY A 145 8.76 35.87 12.27
N MET A 146 7.44 35.84 12.47
CA MET A 146 6.75 36.48 13.61
C MET A 146 6.76 35.57 14.85
N ASP A 147 6.92 36.16 16.04
CA ASP A 147 6.82 35.46 17.32
C ASP A 147 5.35 35.44 17.77
N TYR A 148 4.71 34.29 17.53
CA TYR A 148 3.29 34.05 17.84
C TYR A 148 2.95 34.18 19.34
N ASN A 149 3.95 34.12 20.22
CA ASN A 149 3.73 34.25 21.67
C ASN A 149 3.76 35.70 22.14
N SER A 150 4.34 36.63 21.38
CA SER A 150 4.42 38.04 21.78
C SER A 150 3.35 38.92 21.11
N GLU A 151 2.89 38.55 19.92
CA GLU A 151 1.98 39.36 19.11
C GLU A 151 0.90 38.48 18.48
N ILE A 152 -0.31 39.04 18.29
CA ILE A 152 -1.38 38.39 17.54
C ILE A 152 -1.04 38.52 16.05
N PRO A 153 -0.76 37.42 15.33
CA PRO A 153 -0.42 37.51 13.92
C PRO A 153 -1.62 37.99 13.10
N PHE A 154 -1.40 39.00 12.25
CA PHE A 154 -2.42 39.57 11.36
C PHE A 154 -3.69 40.01 12.11
N GLU A 155 -3.54 40.66 13.25
CA GLU A 155 -4.66 41.21 14.02
C GLU A 155 -5.58 42.07 13.14
N LYS A 156 -6.84 41.68 13.02
CA LYS A 156 -7.90 42.49 12.43
C LYS A 156 -8.79 42.98 13.56
N ARG A 157 -8.79 44.29 13.76
CA ARG A 157 -9.68 44.90 14.76
C ARG A 157 -11.14 44.72 14.34
N PRO A 158 -12.03 44.37 15.27
CA PRO A 158 -13.46 44.32 14.98
C PRO A 158 -13.91 45.69 14.44
N PRO A 159 -14.73 45.72 13.38
CA PRO A 159 -15.22 46.97 12.83
C PRO A 159 -16.07 47.71 13.89
N PRO A 160 -15.99 49.05 13.96
CA PRO A 160 -16.80 49.82 14.90
C PRO A 160 -18.30 49.63 14.59
N GLY A 161 -19.07 49.30 15.61
CA GLY A 161 -20.53 49.11 15.53
C GLY A 161 -21.31 50.32 16.04
N PHE A 162 -22.64 50.24 15.96
CA PHE A 162 -23.57 51.24 16.51
C PHE A 162 -23.69 51.20 18.04
N TYR A 163 -23.26 50.11 18.67
CA TYR A 163 -23.36 49.89 20.12
C TYR A 163 -21.99 50.08 20.77
N GLU A 164 -21.97 50.70 21.95
CA GLU A 164 -20.78 50.86 22.79
C GLU A 164 -20.42 49.52 23.44
N VAL A 165 -19.13 49.14 23.36
CA VAL A 165 -18.63 47.82 23.82
C VAL A 165 -17.50 47.99 24.85
N ALA A 166 -17.21 49.22 25.29
CA ALA A 166 -16.08 49.51 26.19
C ALA A 166 -16.21 48.86 27.57
N ASP A 167 -17.45 48.70 28.06
CA ASP A 167 -17.73 48.14 29.38
C ASP A 167 -17.81 46.60 29.41
N GLU A 168 -17.76 45.94 28.24
CA GLU A 168 -17.86 44.48 28.14
C GLU A 168 -16.50 43.77 28.16
N ASP A 169 -15.38 44.51 28.24
CA ASP A 169 -14.03 43.96 28.40
C ASP A 169 -13.86 43.34 29.80
N ARG A 170 -14.32 42.10 29.94
CA ARG A 170 -14.17 41.33 31.16
C ARG A 170 -12.74 40.77 31.26
N PRO A 171 -12.08 40.89 32.42
CA PRO A 171 -10.83 40.18 32.64
C PRO A 171 -11.09 38.67 32.50
N VAL A 172 -10.35 38.04 31.59
CA VAL A 172 -10.42 36.60 31.37
C VAL A 172 -9.90 35.91 32.63
N GLU A 173 -10.75 35.16 33.34
CA GLU A 173 -10.28 34.24 34.38
C GLU A 173 -9.27 33.29 33.75
N GLN A 174 -8.04 33.23 34.30
CA GLN A 174 -7.03 32.33 33.78
C GLN A 174 -7.50 30.89 34.02
N PRO A 175 -7.80 30.12 32.96
CA PRO A 175 -8.20 28.74 33.15
C PRO A 175 -7.03 27.98 33.78
N GLN A 176 -7.35 27.03 34.67
CA GLN A 176 -6.36 26.07 35.16
C GLN A 176 -5.85 25.27 33.96
N PHE A 177 -4.65 25.60 33.49
CA PHE A 177 -4.06 24.91 32.35
C PHE A 177 -3.77 23.46 32.74
N PRO A 178 -4.19 22.49 31.90
CA PRO A 178 -3.82 21.11 32.11
C PRO A 178 -2.30 20.94 32.19
N THR A 179 -1.88 20.02 33.06
CA THR A 179 -0.44 19.82 33.33
C THR A 179 0.21 18.90 32.31
N THR A 180 -0.57 18.13 31.55
CA THR A 180 -0.08 17.21 30.52
C THR A 180 -0.44 17.68 29.11
N ILE A 181 0.40 17.30 28.14
CA ILE A 181 0.18 17.62 26.72
C ILE A 181 -1.07 16.90 26.20
N GLU A 182 -1.35 15.68 26.68
CA GLU A 182 -2.51 14.87 26.26
C GLU A 182 -3.85 15.48 26.70
N GLU A 183 -3.90 16.13 27.86
CA GLU A 183 -5.10 16.86 28.31
C GLU A 183 -5.33 18.14 27.50
N LEU A 184 -4.26 18.78 27.02
CA LEU A 184 -4.33 19.99 26.18
C LEU A 184 -4.74 19.67 24.73
N GLU A 185 -4.21 18.59 24.15
CA GLU A 185 -4.50 18.17 22.77
C GLU A 185 -5.81 17.37 22.65
N GLY A 186 -6.36 16.93 23.79
CA GLY A 186 -7.49 16.03 23.85
C GLY A 186 -7.09 14.59 23.50
N LYS A 187 -7.94 13.61 23.83
CA LYS A 187 -7.71 12.23 23.42
C LYS A 187 -7.77 12.15 21.90
N GLU A 188 -6.62 12.04 21.23
CA GLU A 188 -6.61 11.64 19.82
C GLU A 188 -7.40 10.33 19.70
N GLY A 189 -8.43 10.35 18.86
CA GLY A 189 -9.42 9.28 18.77
C GLY A 189 -8.78 7.90 18.67
N LEU A 190 -8.95 7.11 19.72
CA LEU A 190 -8.84 5.65 19.75
C LEU A 190 -9.89 5.05 18.80
N ILE A 191 -9.71 5.24 17.50
CA ILE A 191 -10.44 4.52 16.46
C ILE A 191 -9.37 3.90 15.55
N LEU A 192 -9.40 2.58 15.43
CA LEU A 192 -8.53 1.72 14.63
C LEU A 192 -7.23 1.23 15.31
N LYS A 193 -7.37 0.57 16.45
CA LYS A 193 -6.48 -0.54 16.82
C LYS A 193 -7.29 -1.76 17.27
N HIS A 194 -8.19 -2.25 16.43
CA HIS A 194 -8.69 -3.63 16.47
C HIS A 194 -9.39 -3.93 15.15
N SER A 195 -8.67 -4.56 14.22
CA SER A 195 -9.11 -5.72 13.44
C SER A 195 -7.96 -6.23 12.60
#